data_AF-A0A944CJR6-F1
#
_entry.id   AF-A0A944CJR6-F1
#
_cell.length_a   1.000
_cell.length_b   1.000
_cell.length_c   1.000
_cell.angle_alpha   90.00
_cell.angle_beta   90.00
_cell.angle_gamma   90.00
#
_symmetry.space_group_name_H-M   'P 1'
#
loop_
_entity.id
_entity.type
_entity.pdbx_description
1 polymer ?
#
loop_
_entity_poly.entity_id
_entity_poly.type
_entity_poly.pdbx_seq_one_letter_code
_entity_poly.pdbx_strand_id
1 'polypeptide(L)'
;MLREKSGKINEIVYNNTAYYNGKYRYFPTITDLKGILDEIISSNSTTDYIRITPFYINELLDRQIEFEEYIFFIECRDWFDEKVQKEHIIECLDVPDTPRTLKDFRLGSILYPLCQNEDVETFRNALVKYKESLRELLPIMMEIAKSEMELTADHLPFGYFCFEVHSG
;
A
#
# COMPACT_ATOMS: atom_id res chain seq x y z
N MET A 1 18.33 -6.91 -8.44
CA MET A 1 17.47 -7.85 -9.17
C MET A 1 16.44 -8.35 -8.18
N LEU A 2 15.16 -8.09 -8.45
CA LEU A 2 14.06 -8.62 -7.66
C LEU A 2 14.11 -10.13 -7.76
N ARG A 3 14.17 -10.80 -6.61
CA ARG A 3 14.12 -12.25 -6.54
C ARG A 3 12.68 -12.64 -6.33
N GLU A 4 12.23 -13.61 -7.11
CA GLU A 4 10.99 -14.33 -6.84
C GLU A 4 11.13 -15.00 -5.46
N LYS A 5 10.22 -14.67 -4.55
CA LYS A 5 10.12 -15.32 -3.25
C LYS A 5 9.14 -16.47 -3.37
N SER A 6 9.35 -17.54 -2.62
CA SER A 6 8.42 -18.66 -2.57
C SER A 6 7.07 -18.23 -2.02
N GLY A 7 6.00 -18.80 -2.55
CA GLY A 7 4.65 -18.58 -2.03
C GLY A 7 3.74 -17.90 -3.05
N LYS A 8 2.49 -18.31 -3.07
CA LYS A 8 1.52 -17.92 -4.10
C LYS A 8 1.33 -16.39 -4.20
N ILE A 9 1.26 -15.70 -3.07
CA ILE A 9 1.14 -14.23 -3.04
C ILE A 9 2.41 -13.56 -3.58
N ASN A 10 3.58 -14.06 -3.20
CA ASN A 10 4.85 -13.56 -3.69
C ASN A 10 4.99 -13.71 -5.21
N GLU A 11 4.54 -14.83 -5.77
CA GLU A 11 4.46 -15.05 -7.22
C GLU A 11 3.49 -14.06 -7.88
N ILE A 12 2.30 -13.86 -7.31
CA ILE A 12 1.32 -12.88 -7.81
C ILE A 12 1.92 -11.47 -7.85
N VAL A 13 2.55 -11.03 -6.75
CA VAL A 13 3.19 -9.70 -6.68
C VAL A 13 4.33 -9.61 -7.69
N TYR A 14 5.19 -10.63 -7.79
CA TYR A 14 6.30 -10.64 -8.76
C TYR A 14 5.78 -10.54 -10.20
N ASN A 15 4.82 -11.38 -10.60
CA ASN A 15 4.30 -11.43 -11.96
C ASN A 15 3.61 -10.13 -12.39
N ASN A 16 3.02 -9.39 -11.45
CA ASN A 16 2.33 -8.15 -11.73
C ASN A 16 3.22 -6.89 -11.61
N THR A 17 4.38 -6.98 -10.95
CA THR A 17 5.21 -5.79 -10.65
C THR A 17 6.66 -5.90 -11.12
N ALA A 18 7.14 -7.08 -11.51
CA ALA A 18 8.50 -7.27 -12.01
C ALA A 18 8.50 -7.40 -13.53
N TYR A 19 9.47 -6.75 -14.19
CA TYR A 19 9.68 -6.92 -15.63
C TYR A 19 11.17 -6.98 -15.99
N TYR A 20 11.46 -7.49 -17.20
CA TYR A 20 12.80 -7.93 -17.61
C TYR A 20 13.46 -8.86 -16.56
N ASN A 21 12.78 -9.95 -16.20
CA ASN A 21 13.23 -10.94 -15.21
C ASN A 21 13.60 -10.30 -13.85
N GLY A 22 12.79 -9.35 -13.38
CA GLY A 22 13.03 -8.66 -12.10
C GLY A 22 14.18 -7.67 -12.13
N LYS A 23 14.65 -7.24 -13.30
CA LYS A 23 15.61 -6.13 -13.39
C LYS A 23 14.96 -4.80 -13.02
N TYR A 24 13.68 -4.64 -13.33
CA TYR A 24 12.95 -3.40 -13.08
C TYR A 24 11.61 -3.68 -12.39
N ARG A 25 11.06 -2.64 -11.78
CA ARG A 25 9.76 -2.66 -11.09
C ARG A 25 8.76 -1.77 -11.81
N TYR A 26 7.58 -2.30 -12.07
CA TYR A 26 6.40 -1.58 -12.51
C TYR A 26 5.60 -1.13 -11.28
N PHE A 27 5.19 0.12 -11.28
CA PHE A 27 4.38 0.69 -10.21
C PHE A 27 2.93 0.70 -10.72
N PRO A 28 2.08 -0.26 -10.30
CA PRO A 28 0.69 -0.36 -10.76
C PRO A 28 -0.09 0.93 -10.65
N THR A 29 -0.99 1.17 -11.62
CA THR A 29 -2.03 2.20 -11.51
C THR A 29 -3.09 1.80 -10.48
N ILE A 30 -4.06 2.68 -10.19
CA ILE A 30 -5.20 2.34 -9.31
C ILE A 30 -5.96 1.11 -9.81
N THR A 31 -6.13 0.97 -11.13
CA THR A 31 -6.85 -0.16 -11.73
C THR A 31 -6.04 -1.45 -11.57
N ASP A 32 -4.75 -1.40 -11.88
CA ASP A 32 -3.87 -2.55 -11.79
C ASP A 32 -3.72 -3.01 -10.33
N LEU A 33 -3.57 -2.08 -9.38
CA LEU A 33 -3.50 -2.39 -7.95
C LEU A 33 -4.75 -3.14 -7.49
N LYS A 34 -5.94 -2.72 -7.92
CA LYS A 34 -7.19 -3.42 -7.58
C LYS A 34 -7.21 -4.83 -8.15
N GLY A 35 -6.74 -5.01 -9.38
CA GLY A 35 -6.59 -6.34 -9.99
C GLY A 35 -5.64 -7.24 -9.21
N ILE A 36 -4.48 -6.72 -8.80
CA ILE A 36 -3.51 -7.44 -7.96
C ILE A 36 -4.14 -7.84 -6.62
N LEU A 37 -4.82 -6.92 -5.96
CA LEU A 37 -5.51 -7.20 -4.69
C LEU A 37 -6.57 -8.29 -4.86
N ASP A 38 -7.35 -8.25 -5.95
CA ASP A 38 -8.36 -9.27 -6.26
C ASP A 38 -7.75 -10.65 -6.51
N GLU A 39 -6.61 -10.72 -7.20
CA GLU A 39 -5.87 -11.95 -7.41
C GLU A 39 -5.32 -12.53 -6.10
N ILE A 40 -4.73 -11.68 -5.24
CA ILE A 40 -4.25 -12.06 -3.90
C ILE A 40 -5.41 -12.55 -3.03
N ILE A 41 -6.52 -11.83 -2.98
CA ILE A 41 -7.74 -12.20 -2.24
C ILE A 41 -8.28 -13.55 -2.71
N SER A 42 -8.26 -13.80 -4.03
CA SER A 42 -8.75 -15.04 -4.63
C SER A 42 -7.76 -16.21 -4.48
N SER A 43 -6.51 -15.94 -4.11
CA SER A 43 -5.47 -16.95 -3.98
C SER A 43 -5.71 -17.90 -2.79
N ASN A 44 -6.49 -17.47 -1.80
CA ASN A 44 -6.76 -18.18 -0.54
C ASN A 44 -5.47 -18.65 0.15
N SER A 45 -4.50 -17.74 0.26
CA SER A 45 -3.19 -17.96 0.88
C SER A 45 -2.83 -16.73 1.72
N THR A 46 -1.87 -16.88 2.63
CA THR A 46 -1.22 -15.78 3.35
C THR A 46 0.25 -15.66 2.92
N THR A 47 0.90 -14.60 3.38
CA THR A 47 2.33 -14.34 3.23
C THR A 47 2.78 -13.60 4.48
N ASP A 48 4.09 -13.49 4.75
CA ASP A 48 4.58 -12.88 5.99
C ASP A 48 4.18 -11.39 6.07
N TYR A 49 4.23 -10.69 4.93
CA TYR A 49 3.69 -9.33 4.85
C TYR A 49 3.32 -8.90 3.42
N ILE A 50 2.46 -7.90 3.32
CA ILE A 50 2.33 -7.07 2.11
C ILE A 50 2.52 -5.60 2.51
N ARG A 51 3.35 -4.88 1.76
CA ARG A 51 3.52 -3.41 1.86
C ARG A 51 3.12 -2.75 0.55
N ILE A 52 2.31 -1.71 0.61
CA ILE A 52 1.87 -0.90 -0.54
C ILE A 52 2.16 0.56 -0.23
N THR A 53 3.09 1.15 -0.98
CA THR A 53 3.45 2.57 -0.86
C THR A 53 2.79 3.36 -1.99
N PRO A 54 1.93 4.36 -1.70
CA PRO A 54 1.33 5.20 -2.73
C PRO A 54 2.28 6.30 -3.19
N PHE A 55 2.20 6.60 -4.48
CA PHE A 55 2.88 7.73 -5.11
C PHE A 55 1.89 8.53 -5.96
N TYR A 56 2.16 9.83 -6.10
CA TYR A 56 1.57 10.66 -7.13
C TYR A 56 2.68 11.26 -7.98
N ILE A 57 2.57 11.09 -9.29
CA ILE A 57 3.53 11.61 -10.27
C ILE A 57 2.82 12.66 -11.12
N ASN A 58 3.49 13.77 -11.41
CA ASN A 58 3.06 14.74 -12.40
C ASN A 58 4.14 14.94 -13.47
N GLU A 59 3.87 14.46 -14.68
CA GLU A 59 4.82 14.44 -15.79
C GLU A 59 5.14 15.83 -16.33
N LEU A 60 4.19 16.77 -16.24
CA LEU A 60 4.40 18.14 -16.72
C LEU A 60 5.35 18.92 -15.82
N LEU A 61 5.30 18.67 -14.51
CA LEU A 61 6.17 19.32 -13.54
C LEU A 61 7.48 18.57 -13.30
N ASP A 62 7.61 17.34 -13.81
CA ASP A 62 8.72 16.41 -13.51
C ASP A 62 8.92 16.25 -11.99
N ARG A 63 7.82 15.98 -11.28
CA ARG A 63 7.80 15.85 -9.81
C ARG A 63 6.97 14.66 -9.37
N GLN A 64 7.33 14.10 -8.21
CA GLN A 64 6.60 13.04 -7.54
C GLN A 64 6.47 13.31 -6.04
N ILE A 65 5.42 12.75 -5.43
CA ILE A 65 5.23 12.67 -3.98
C ILE A 65 5.10 11.20 -3.61
N GLU A 66 5.87 10.77 -2.61
CA GLU A 66 5.67 9.52 -1.89
C GLU A 66 4.78 9.77 -0.67
N PHE A 67 3.77 8.93 -0.46
CA PHE A 67 2.82 9.07 0.65
C PHE A 67 3.14 8.08 1.77
N GLU A 68 4.26 8.30 2.46
CA GLU A 68 4.74 7.44 3.55
C GLU A 68 3.68 7.25 4.65
N GLU A 69 2.91 8.29 4.95
CA GLU A 69 1.86 8.26 5.97
C GLU A 69 0.60 7.49 5.55
N TYR A 70 0.50 7.12 4.28
CA TYR A 70 -0.60 6.30 3.72
C TYR A 70 -0.13 4.93 3.22
N ILE A 71 1.05 4.47 3.67
CA ILE A 71 1.49 3.10 3.42
C ILE A 71 0.46 2.13 4.00
N PHE A 72 0.07 1.15 3.21
CA PHE A 72 -0.61 -0.04 3.73
C PHE A 72 0.43 -1.11 4.01
N PHE A 73 0.45 -1.65 5.22
CA PHE A 73 1.35 -2.69 5.66
C PHE A 73 0.58 -3.70 6.52
N ILE A 74 0.30 -4.86 5.93
CA ILE A 74 -0.21 -6.02 6.67
C ILE A 74 0.93 -6.97 6.98
N GLU A 75 1.03 -7.40 8.23
CA GLU A 75 2.04 -8.35 8.71
C GLU A 75 1.34 -9.53 9.41
N CYS A 76 1.70 -10.76 9.01
CA CYS A 76 1.26 -11.96 9.69
C CYS A 76 2.30 -12.40 10.73
N ARG A 77 1.82 -12.67 11.94
CA ARG A 77 2.64 -13.03 13.11
C ARG A 77 2.15 -14.35 13.70
N ASP A 78 3.01 -15.03 14.45
CA ASP A 78 2.61 -16.26 15.17
C ASP A 78 1.50 -15.97 16.20
N TRP A 79 1.57 -14.80 16.84
CA TRP A 79 0.61 -14.40 17.86
C TRP A 79 0.62 -12.88 18.09
N PHE A 80 -0.56 -12.31 18.36
CA PHE A 80 -0.74 -10.95 18.87
C PHE A 80 -2.07 -10.86 19.62
N ASP A 81 -2.23 -9.83 20.45
CA ASP A 81 -3.50 -9.46 21.08
C ASP A 81 -3.90 -8.02 20.70
N GLU A 82 -5.06 -7.55 21.20
CA GLU A 82 -5.55 -6.19 20.92
C GLU A 82 -4.57 -5.10 21.35
N LYS A 83 -3.80 -5.33 22.43
CA LYS A 83 -2.82 -4.38 22.94
C LYS A 83 -1.65 -4.28 21.96
N VAL A 84 -1.11 -5.42 21.52
CA VAL A 84 -0.03 -5.49 20.51
C VAL A 84 -0.47 -4.85 19.20
N GLN A 85 -1.70 -5.11 18.73
CA GLN A 85 -2.25 -4.47 17.54
C GLN A 85 -2.30 -2.94 17.67
N LYS A 86 -2.74 -2.45 18.84
CA LYS A 86 -2.83 -1.02 19.10
C LYS A 86 -1.45 -0.36 19.16
N GLU A 87 -0.49 -0.99 19.85
CA GLU A 87 0.89 -0.52 19.93
C GLU A 87 1.52 -0.48 18.53
N HIS A 88 1.35 -1.52 17.72
CA HIS A 88 1.82 -1.55 16.33
C HIS A 88 1.27 -0.39 15.49
N ILE A 89 -0.04 -0.12 15.57
CA ILE A 89 -0.64 1.02 14.85
C ILE A 89 -0.02 2.34 15.32
N ILE A 90 0.16 2.53 16.63
CA ILE A 90 0.73 3.78 17.17
C ILE A 90 2.16 3.96 16.68
N GLU A 91 2.99 2.91 16.76
CA GLU A 91 4.38 2.94 16.29
C GLU A 91 4.48 3.24 14.79
N CYS A 92 3.60 2.68 13.98
CA CYS A 92 3.57 2.95 12.54
C CYS A 92 3.03 4.35 12.18
N LEU A 93 2.23 4.97 13.04
CA LEU A 93 1.74 6.35 12.85
C LEU A 93 2.72 7.41 13.37
N ASP A 94 3.56 7.07 14.35
CA ASP A 94 4.52 7.97 15.00
C ASP A 94 5.91 7.89 14.38
N VAL A 95 6.01 8.18 13.08
CA VAL A 95 7.31 8.18 12.37
C VAL A 95 7.96 9.56 12.52
N PRO A 96 9.06 9.70 13.30
CA PRO A 96 9.63 10.99 13.68
C PRO A 96 10.12 11.84 12.49
N ASP A 97 10.48 11.17 11.40
CA ASP A 97 11.05 11.77 10.20
C ASP A 97 10.05 11.94 9.05
N THR A 98 8.76 11.60 9.26
CA THR A 98 7.73 11.86 8.25
C THR A 98 7.26 13.31 8.33
N PRO A 99 7.21 14.05 7.21
CA PRO A 99 6.74 15.43 7.20
C PRO A 99 5.24 15.54 7.52
N ARG A 100 4.48 14.44 7.41
CA ARG A 100 3.03 14.37 7.59
C ARG A 100 2.67 13.36 8.67
N THR A 101 2.17 13.84 9.81
CA THR A 101 1.70 12.95 10.89
C THR A 101 0.23 12.58 10.66
N LEU A 102 -0.06 11.30 10.46
CA LEU A 102 -1.44 10.79 10.44
C LEU A 102 -1.92 10.53 11.87
N LYS A 103 -2.80 11.40 12.39
CA LYS A 103 -3.36 11.29 13.76
C LYS A 103 -4.75 10.66 13.81
N ASP A 104 -5.09 9.82 12.82
CA ASP A 104 -6.36 9.10 12.77
C ASP A 104 -6.14 7.60 13.02
N PHE A 105 -6.47 7.16 14.24
CA PHE A 105 -6.36 5.75 14.62
C PHE A 105 -7.26 4.83 13.79
N ARG A 106 -8.40 5.31 13.29
CA ARG A 106 -9.28 4.53 12.41
C ARG A 106 -8.55 4.25 11.10
N LEU A 107 -7.90 5.25 10.50
CA LEU A 107 -7.08 5.05 9.30
C LEU A 107 -5.87 4.16 9.60
N GLY A 108 -5.21 4.35 10.74
CA GLY A 108 -4.15 3.44 11.21
C GLY A 108 -4.59 1.98 11.27
N SER A 109 -5.81 1.68 11.74
CA SER A 109 -6.36 0.31 11.76
C SER A 109 -6.67 -0.29 10.38
N ILE A 110 -6.71 0.54 9.34
CA ILE A 110 -6.87 0.10 7.94
C ILE A 110 -5.50 -0.10 7.31
N LEU A 111 -4.57 0.80 7.60
CA LEU A 111 -3.23 0.85 7.01
C LEU A 111 -2.27 -0.14 7.64
N TYR A 112 -2.38 -0.43 8.94
CA TYR A 112 -1.44 -1.28 9.68
C TYR A 112 -2.12 -2.47 10.39
N PRO A 113 -2.89 -3.32 9.68
CA PRO A 113 -3.51 -4.49 10.28
C PRO A 113 -2.48 -5.60 10.55
N LEU A 114 -2.64 -6.33 11.64
CA LEU A 114 -1.96 -7.61 11.86
C LEU A 114 -2.89 -8.79 11.53
N CYS A 115 -2.29 -9.88 11.10
CA CYS A 115 -2.93 -11.19 10.95
C CYS A 115 -2.16 -12.25 11.70
N GLN A 116 -2.80 -13.37 12.01
CA GLN A 116 -2.07 -14.56 12.43
C GLN A 116 -1.57 -15.33 11.21
N ASN A 117 -0.45 -16.03 11.37
CA ASN A 117 0.06 -16.93 10.35
C ASN A 117 -1.03 -17.95 9.94
N GLU A 118 -1.19 -18.14 8.63
CA GLU A 118 -2.21 -19.01 8.02
C GLU A 118 -3.68 -18.57 8.25
N ASP A 119 -3.95 -17.42 8.89
CA ASP A 119 -5.29 -16.84 9.00
C ASP A 119 -5.69 -16.11 7.70
N VAL A 120 -6.11 -16.92 6.73
CA VAL A 120 -6.54 -16.45 5.42
C VAL A 120 -7.75 -15.52 5.50
N GLU A 121 -8.66 -15.73 6.46
CA GLU A 121 -9.88 -14.93 6.55
C GLU A 121 -9.58 -13.50 7.01
N THR A 122 -8.82 -13.34 8.09
CA THR A 122 -8.39 -12.02 8.58
C THR A 122 -7.55 -11.29 7.54
N PHE A 123 -6.61 -12.00 6.92
CA PHE A 123 -5.77 -11.45 5.85
C PHE A 123 -6.60 -10.92 4.68
N ARG A 124 -7.54 -11.73 4.19
CA ARG A 124 -8.45 -11.36 3.11
C ARG A 124 -9.31 -10.15 3.49
N ASN A 125 -9.87 -10.14 4.69
CA ASN A 125 -10.74 -9.05 5.15
C ASN A 125 -9.98 -7.73 5.24
N ALA A 126 -8.73 -7.76 5.69
CA ALA A 126 -7.86 -6.58 5.71
C ALA A 126 -7.58 -6.02 4.29
N LEU A 127 -7.26 -6.89 3.33
CA LEU A 127 -7.05 -6.48 1.93
C LEU A 127 -8.32 -5.91 1.28
N VAL A 128 -9.48 -6.51 1.55
CA VAL A 128 -10.77 -5.98 1.08
C VAL A 128 -11.01 -4.59 1.67
N LYS A 129 -10.82 -4.43 2.99
CA LYS A 129 -11.00 -3.16 3.69
C LYS A 129 -10.08 -2.07 3.13
N TYR A 130 -8.82 -2.39 2.84
CA TYR A 130 -7.89 -1.47 2.19
C TYR A 130 -8.34 -1.12 0.76
N LYS A 131 -8.70 -2.12 -0.04
CA LYS A 131 -9.19 -1.89 -1.41
C LYS A 131 -10.41 -0.96 -1.45
N GLU A 132 -11.33 -1.11 -0.49
CA GLU A 132 -12.50 -0.26 -0.34
C GLU A 132 -12.14 1.15 0.15
N SER A 133 -11.20 1.26 1.09
CA SER A 133 -10.77 2.55 1.65
C SER A 133 -10.02 3.42 0.65
N LEU A 134 -9.46 2.86 -0.44
CA LEU A 134 -8.84 3.66 -1.52
C LEU A 134 -9.78 4.76 -2.05
N ARG A 135 -11.10 4.57 -2.04
CA ARG A 135 -12.07 5.61 -2.45
C ARG A 135 -12.05 6.84 -1.55
N GLU A 136 -11.72 6.65 -0.28
CA GLU A 136 -11.59 7.71 0.73
C GLU A 136 -10.16 8.27 0.76
N LEU A 137 -9.15 7.39 0.69
CA LEU A 137 -7.74 7.76 0.80
C LEU A 137 -7.24 8.56 -0.41
N LEU A 138 -7.61 8.18 -1.64
CA LEU A 138 -7.11 8.83 -2.85
C LEU A 138 -7.49 10.32 -2.94
N PRO A 139 -8.74 10.74 -2.64
CA PRO A 139 -9.07 12.16 -2.56
C PRO A 139 -8.23 12.92 -1.52
N ILE A 140 -7.99 12.34 -0.35
CA ILE A 140 -7.19 12.98 0.71
C ILE A 140 -5.74 13.19 0.22
N MET A 141 -5.13 12.14 -0.34
CA MET A 141 -3.79 12.21 -0.93
C MET A 141 -3.73 13.21 -2.09
N MET A 142 -4.80 13.34 -2.89
CA MET A 142 -4.85 14.29 -3.99
C MET A 142 -4.88 15.74 -3.51
N GLU A 143 -5.58 16.06 -2.43
CA GLU A 143 -5.56 17.41 -1.84
C GLU A 143 -4.17 17.76 -1.31
N ILE A 144 -3.47 16.79 -0.74
CA ILE A 144 -2.06 16.97 -0.33
C ILE A 144 -1.19 17.22 -1.58
N ALA A 145 -1.31 16.40 -2.63
CA ALA A 145 -0.55 16.59 -3.87
C ALA A 145 -0.78 17.96 -4.51
N LYS A 146 -2.04 18.43 -4.53
CA LYS A 146 -2.37 19.78 -5.00
C LYS A 146 -1.66 20.86 -4.21
N SER A 147 -1.66 20.75 -2.88
CA SER A 147 -1.02 21.72 -2.01
C SER A 147 0.50 21.71 -2.15
N GLU A 148 1.13 20.54 -2.09
CA GLU A 148 2.59 20.41 -2.06
C GLU A 148 3.25 20.68 -3.42
N MET A 149 2.58 20.31 -4.52
CA MET A 149 3.10 20.54 -5.87
C MET A 149 2.56 21.82 -6.51
N GLU A 150 1.72 22.57 -5.80
CA GLU A 150 1.02 23.77 -6.31
C GLU A 150 0.27 23.46 -7.63
N LEU A 151 -0.49 22.37 -7.65
CA LEU A 151 -1.17 21.92 -8.87
C LEU A 151 -2.28 22.90 -9.30
N THR A 152 -2.23 23.30 -10.56
CA THR A 152 -3.31 24.04 -11.23
C THR A 152 -4.15 23.08 -12.07
N ALA A 153 -5.27 23.57 -12.62
CA ALA A 153 -6.12 22.78 -13.52
C ALA A 153 -5.36 22.24 -14.74
N ASP A 154 -4.37 22.99 -15.24
CA ASP A 154 -3.56 22.61 -16.41
C ASP A 154 -2.58 21.47 -16.09
N HIS A 155 -2.21 21.29 -14.82
CA HIS A 155 -1.33 20.21 -14.39
C HIS A 155 -2.07 18.87 -14.24
N LEU A 156 -3.38 18.89 -13.94
CA LEU A 156 -4.15 17.70 -13.59
C LEU A 156 -4.15 16.60 -14.67
N PRO A 157 -4.25 16.90 -15.99
CA PRO A 157 -4.22 15.87 -17.03
C PRO A 157 -2.91 15.08 -17.11
N PHE A 158 -1.83 15.60 -16.53
CA PHE A 158 -0.49 14.99 -16.55
C PHE A 158 -0.16 14.25 -15.25
N GLY A 159 -1.12 14.19 -14.32
CA GLY A 159 -0.96 13.58 -13.01
C GLY A 159 -1.60 12.20 -12.91
N TYR A 160 -0.96 11.28 -12.19
CA TYR A 160 -1.56 9.99 -11.87
C TYR A 160 -1.02 9.40 -10.56
N PHE A 161 -1.85 8.55 -9.95
CA PHE A 161 -1.44 7.72 -8.81
C PHE A 161 -0.86 6.40 -9.29
N CYS A 162 0.26 5.99 -8.68
CA CYS A 162 0.83 4.65 -8.82
C CYS A 162 1.27 4.12 -7.47
N PHE A 163 1.59 2.82 -7.40
CA PHE A 163 1.87 2.16 -6.13
C PHE A 163 3.08 1.25 -6.24
N GLU A 164 3.96 1.28 -5.25
CA GLU A 164 4.95 0.24 -5.06
C GLU A 164 4.35 -0.88 -4.21
N VAL A 165 4.36 -2.12 -4.69
CA VAL A 165 3.84 -3.29 -3.96
C VAL A 165 4.98 -4.25 -3.66
N HIS A 166 5.13 -4.60 -2.38
CA HIS A 166 6.08 -5.58 -1.89
C HIS A 166 5.37 -6.67 -1.10
N SER A 167 5.91 -7.88 -1.16
CA SER A 167 5.49 -8.99 -0.31
C SER A 167 6.67 -9.77 0.28
N GLY A 168 6.43 -10.37 1.44
CA GLY A 168 7.35 -11.16 2.26
C GLY A 168 7.03 -12.63 2.19
#